data_AF-A0A3B6VQ29-F1
#
_entry.id   AF-A0A3B6VQ29-F1
#
_cell.length_a   1.000
_cell.length_b   1.000
_cell.length_c   1.000
_cell.angle_alpha   90.00
_cell.angle_beta   90.00
_cell.angle_gamma   90.00
#
_symmetry.space_group_name_H-M   'P 1'
#
loop_
_entity.id
_entity.type
_entity.pdbx_description
1 polymer ?
#
loop_
_entity_poly.entity_id
_entity_poly.type
_entity_poly.pdbx_seq_one_letter_code
_entity_poly.pdbx_strand_id
1 'polypeptide(L)'
;MKDLEKLKQILNETVTINNLNRINDYFIRYLFSHEGNENIALNFINAVFKDLGFETFKKIEILNPFNIAENYDEKESIVDIKAITESGITVLIEIQARGNEDFIKRALYYWAYNYSSSLNRGSFYDELKPTVSINITNFILTNEDKVHSCYVLKELNNNKILTDHCQLHFLELPKFNLKNISAIESLDNIHKEFISWVKFFKGEDMSILMKENTIFEEVEKKCRTFVNNTPVMDKYKKREVDAYFFDKSIELDLKKAKEEGIEQGEKNKAISIAKSFKNAGIDIKIISENTGLSIEEVEKL
;
A
#
# COMPACT_ATOMS: atom_id res chain seq x y z
N MET A 1 -24.43 13.70 -11.57
CA MET A 1 -23.77 14.46 -12.66
C MET A 1 -22.25 14.45 -12.50
N LYS A 2 -21.69 14.83 -11.33
CA LYS A 2 -20.23 14.85 -11.09
C LYS A 2 -19.53 13.50 -11.29
N ASP A 3 -20.10 12.39 -10.82
CA ASP A 3 -19.45 11.08 -10.96
C ASP A 3 -19.44 10.60 -12.42
N LEU A 4 -20.52 10.89 -13.18
CA LEU A 4 -20.57 10.60 -14.61
C LEU A 4 -19.55 11.42 -15.41
N GLU A 5 -19.35 12.68 -15.05
CA GLU A 5 -18.30 13.52 -15.63
C GLU A 5 -16.91 12.97 -15.31
N LYS A 6 -16.67 12.54 -14.06
CA LYS A 6 -15.39 11.96 -13.66
C LYS A 6 -15.10 10.64 -14.39
N LEU A 7 -16.10 9.79 -14.58
CA LEU A 7 -15.96 8.56 -15.38
C LEU A 7 -15.65 8.86 -16.84
N LYS A 8 -16.38 9.80 -17.44
CA LYS A 8 -16.09 10.25 -18.81
C LYS A 8 -14.68 10.82 -18.91
N GLN A 9 -14.21 11.53 -17.89
CA GLN A 9 -12.83 11.99 -17.81
C GLN A 9 -11.86 10.81 -17.82
N ILE A 10 -11.95 9.87 -16.87
CA ILE A 10 -11.01 8.73 -16.77
C ILE A 10 -10.99 7.90 -18.07
N LEU A 11 -12.16 7.66 -18.66
CA LEU A 11 -12.28 6.83 -19.86
C LEU A 11 -11.79 7.54 -21.12
N ASN A 12 -12.04 8.85 -21.27
CA ASN A 12 -11.71 9.59 -22.48
C ASN A 12 -10.37 10.32 -22.41
N GLU A 13 -9.81 10.51 -21.22
CA GLU A 13 -8.50 11.15 -21.06
C GLU A 13 -7.42 10.29 -21.73
N THR A 14 -6.61 10.95 -22.56
CA THR A 14 -5.44 10.32 -23.16
C THR A 14 -4.39 10.13 -22.07
N VAL A 15 -4.03 8.87 -21.82
CA VAL A 15 -2.95 8.53 -20.89
C VAL A 15 -1.63 8.68 -21.64
N THR A 16 -0.72 9.41 -21.03
CA THR A 16 0.64 9.72 -21.48
C THR A 16 1.60 9.33 -20.37
N ILE A 17 2.90 9.35 -20.64
CA ILE A 17 3.93 9.04 -19.64
C ILE A 17 3.88 10.00 -18.44
N ASN A 18 3.38 11.23 -18.65
CA ASN A 18 3.38 12.29 -17.65
C ASN A 18 2.16 12.25 -16.72
N ASN A 19 0.99 11.80 -17.20
CA ASN A 19 -0.23 11.67 -16.39
C ASN A 19 -0.56 10.21 -16.03
N LEU A 20 0.32 9.26 -16.34
CA LEU A 20 0.19 7.87 -15.92
C LEU A 20 0.21 7.75 -14.40
N ASN A 21 -0.77 7.07 -13.82
CA ASN A 21 -0.79 6.73 -12.40
C ASN A 21 0.23 5.62 -12.12
N ARG A 22 1.40 6.03 -11.63
CA ARG A 22 2.54 5.12 -11.38
C ARG A 22 2.41 4.30 -10.10
N ILE A 23 1.28 4.39 -9.39
CA ILE A 23 0.96 3.49 -8.27
C ILE A 23 -0.22 2.54 -8.57
N ASN A 24 -0.67 2.50 -9.83
CA ASN A 24 -1.65 1.52 -10.30
C ASN A 24 -1.01 0.13 -10.32
N ASP A 25 -1.62 -0.83 -9.62
CA ASP A 25 -1.14 -2.20 -9.45
C ASP A 25 -0.92 -2.91 -10.79
N TYR A 26 -1.86 -2.74 -11.72
CA TYR A 26 -1.76 -3.33 -13.05
C TYR A 26 -0.59 -2.76 -13.86
N PHE A 27 -0.34 -1.46 -13.78
CA PHE A 27 0.84 -0.85 -14.41
C PHE A 27 2.15 -1.32 -13.75
N ILE A 28 2.21 -1.43 -12.42
CA ILE A 28 3.41 -1.88 -11.71
C ILE A 28 3.75 -3.33 -12.02
N ARG A 29 2.76 -4.22 -12.09
CA ARG A 29 2.94 -5.58 -12.61
C ARG A 29 3.47 -5.53 -14.05
N TYR A 30 2.93 -4.65 -14.89
CA TYR A 30 3.46 -4.47 -16.24
C TYR A 30 4.95 -4.09 -16.24
N LEU A 31 5.32 -3.11 -15.42
CA LEU A 31 6.66 -2.56 -15.40
C LEU A 31 7.70 -3.52 -14.82
N PHE A 32 7.36 -4.27 -13.78
CA PHE A 32 8.35 -5.09 -13.06
C PHE A 32 8.24 -6.59 -13.31
N SER A 33 7.09 -7.12 -13.74
CA SER A 33 6.86 -8.56 -13.83
C SER A 33 6.80 -9.11 -15.27
N HIS A 34 6.89 -8.26 -16.29
CA HIS A 34 6.95 -8.75 -17.68
C HIS A 34 8.34 -9.32 -17.98
N GLU A 35 8.36 -10.44 -18.70
CA GLU A 35 9.59 -11.07 -19.19
C GLU A 35 10.46 -10.04 -19.93
N GLY A 36 11.75 -10.00 -19.58
CA GLY A 36 12.69 -9.01 -20.10
C GLY A 36 12.76 -7.69 -19.31
N ASN A 37 12.00 -7.55 -18.20
CA ASN A 37 12.08 -6.38 -17.30
C ASN A 37 12.91 -6.66 -16.04
N GLU A 38 13.68 -7.76 -16.00
CA GLU A 38 14.48 -8.17 -14.84
C GLU A 38 15.47 -7.07 -14.45
N ASN A 39 16.04 -6.34 -15.41
CA ASN A 39 16.95 -5.23 -15.14
C ASN A 39 16.27 -4.07 -14.38
N ILE A 40 15.01 -3.76 -14.74
CA ILE A 40 14.22 -2.71 -14.09
C ILE A 40 13.88 -3.12 -12.65
N ALA A 41 13.38 -4.35 -12.46
CA ALA A 41 13.07 -4.88 -11.14
C ALA A 41 14.34 -5.02 -10.26
N LEU A 42 15.44 -5.52 -10.82
CA LEU A 42 16.72 -5.62 -10.12
C LEU A 42 17.23 -4.25 -9.66
N ASN A 43 17.17 -3.24 -10.53
CA ASN A 43 17.59 -1.88 -10.18
C ASN A 43 16.77 -1.33 -9.01
N PHE A 44 15.45 -1.49 -9.05
CA PHE A 44 14.57 -1.06 -7.96
C PHE A 44 14.87 -1.80 -6.65
N ILE A 45 14.97 -3.14 -6.68
CA ILE A 45 15.30 -3.96 -5.50
C ILE A 45 16.65 -3.51 -4.92
N ASN A 46 17.68 -3.37 -5.76
CA ASN A 46 19.00 -2.92 -5.31
C ASN A 46 18.95 -1.51 -4.73
N ALA A 47 18.18 -0.58 -5.30
CA ALA A 47 18.02 0.76 -4.74
C ALA A 47 17.41 0.72 -3.33
N VAL A 48 16.38 -0.12 -3.11
CA VAL A 48 15.79 -0.35 -1.77
C VAL A 48 16.81 -0.92 -0.81
N PHE A 49 17.58 -1.93 -1.21
CA PHE A 49 18.57 -2.57 -0.33
C PHE A 49 19.70 -1.61 0.04
N LYS A 50 20.26 -0.90 -0.95
CA LYS A 50 21.35 0.05 -0.72
C LYS A 50 20.95 1.20 0.20
N ASP A 51 19.70 1.68 0.14
CA ASP A 51 19.22 2.78 0.98
C ASP A 51 19.36 2.50 2.49
N LEU A 52 19.35 1.23 2.89
CA LEU A 52 19.58 0.82 4.28
C LEU A 52 20.92 0.09 4.50
N GLY A 53 21.82 0.15 3.51
CA GLY A 53 23.15 -0.44 3.58
C GLY A 53 23.19 -1.97 3.45
N PHE A 54 22.15 -2.60 2.90
CA PHE A 54 22.16 -4.03 2.63
C PHE A 54 22.94 -4.36 1.34
N GLU A 55 23.43 -5.60 1.26
CA GLU A 55 24.10 -6.12 0.06
C GLU A 55 23.15 -6.21 -1.13
N THR A 56 23.69 -6.01 -2.33
CA THR A 56 22.93 -6.00 -3.59
C THR A 56 23.08 -7.29 -4.37
N PHE A 57 22.16 -7.50 -5.31
CA PHE A 57 22.12 -8.68 -6.18
C PHE A 57 22.66 -8.36 -7.57
N LYS A 58 23.18 -9.38 -8.24
CA LYS A 58 23.66 -9.29 -9.63
C LYS A 58 22.59 -9.70 -10.63
N LYS A 59 21.66 -10.58 -10.23
CA LYS A 59 20.62 -11.11 -11.12
C LYS A 59 19.38 -11.47 -10.33
N ILE A 60 18.23 -11.31 -10.96
CA ILE A 60 16.99 -11.93 -10.53
C ILE A 60 16.37 -12.75 -11.67
N GLU A 61 15.52 -13.69 -11.29
CA GLU A 61 14.53 -14.33 -12.15
C GLU A 61 13.14 -13.93 -11.64
N ILE A 62 12.30 -13.40 -12.54
CA ILE A 62 10.91 -13.09 -12.23
C ILE A 62 10.11 -14.39 -12.30
N LEU A 63 9.43 -14.72 -11.21
CA LEU A 63 8.62 -15.92 -11.07
C LEU A 63 7.14 -15.60 -11.28
N ASN A 64 6.36 -16.67 -11.49
CA ASN A 64 4.91 -16.58 -11.47
C ASN A 64 4.43 -16.05 -10.10
N PRO A 65 3.63 -14.97 -10.05
CA PRO A 65 3.16 -14.37 -8.80
C PRO A 65 2.03 -15.16 -8.10
N PHE A 66 1.42 -16.13 -8.77
CA PHE A 66 0.32 -16.93 -8.20
C PHE A 66 0.85 -17.88 -7.13
N ASN A 67 0.38 -17.71 -5.89
CA ASN A 67 0.50 -18.69 -4.83
C ASN A 67 -0.80 -19.50 -4.78
N ILE A 68 -0.81 -20.62 -5.51
CA ILE A 68 -1.96 -21.52 -5.58
C ILE A 68 -2.13 -22.20 -4.22
N ALA A 69 -3.32 -22.11 -3.65
CA ALA A 69 -3.69 -22.83 -2.45
C ALA A 69 -3.62 -24.35 -2.69
N GLU A 70 -2.93 -25.09 -1.82
CA GLU A 70 -2.87 -26.55 -1.93
C GLU A 70 -4.14 -27.21 -1.37
N ASN A 71 -4.86 -26.50 -0.50
CA ASN A 71 -6.09 -26.96 0.15
C ASN A 71 -7.27 -26.00 -0.09
N TYR A 72 -8.50 -26.52 -0.11
CA TYR A 72 -9.72 -25.73 -0.39
C TYR A 72 -9.96 -24.55 0.56
N ASP A 73 -9.52 -24.67 1.81
CA ASP A 73 -9.70 -23.65 2.86
C ASP A 73 -8.54 -22.64 2.93
N GLU A 74 -7.49 -22.80 2.14
CA GLU A 74 -6.34 -21.89 2.12
C GLU A 74 -6.63 -20.64 1.28
N LYS A 75 -6.20 -19.49 1.79
CA LYS A 75 -6.35 -18.22 1.07
C LYS A 75 -5.30 -18.14 -0.04
N GLU A 76 -5.74 -18.27 -1.29
CA GLU A 76 -4.93 -17.92 -2.45
C GLU A 76 -4.39 -16.50 -2.30
N SER A 77 -3.10 -16.33 -2.56
CA SER A 77 -2.47 -15.01 -2.60
C SER A 77 -1.81 -14.79 -3.95
N ILE A 78 -1.91 -13.57 -4.45
CA ILE A 78 -1.24 -13.18 -5.69
C ILE A 78 -0.43 -11.96 -5.32
N VAL A 79 0.89 -12.11 -5.36
CA VAL A 79 1.78 -10.97 -5.14
C VAL A 79 1.88 -10.13 -6.42
N ASP A 80 2.24 -8.86 -6.34
CA ASP A 80 2.40 -8.08 -7.57
C ASP A 80 3.64 -8.54 -8.35
N ILE A 81 4.77 -8.72 -7.67
CA ILE A 81 5.98 -9.33 -8.24
C ILE A 81 6.55 -10.35 -7.25
N LYS A 82 6.95 -11.50 -7.78
CA LYS A 82 7.79 -12.49 -7.10
C LYS A 82 9.07 -12.66 -7.90
N ALA A 83 10.21 -12.50 -7.25
CA ALA A 83 11.51 -12.69 -7.87
C ALA A 83 12.41 -13.55 -6.99
N ILE A 84 13.35 -14.27 -7.61
CA ILE A 84 14.42 -14.99 -6.90
C ILE A 84 15.77 -14.48 -7.35
N THR A 85 16.67 -14.19 -6.40
CA THR A 85 18.02 -13.69 -6.67
C THR A 85 18.97 -14.84 -7.05
N GLU A 86 20.18 -14.51 -7.52
CA GLU A 86 21.22 -15.53 -7.77
C GLU A 86 21.66 -16.29 -6.50
N SER A 87 21.41 -15.73 -5.32
CA SER A 87 21.70 -16.36 -4.02
C SER A 87 20.53 -17.19 -3.47
N GLY A 88 19.40 -17.24 -4.19
CA GLY A 88 18.19 -17.96 -3.80
C GLY A 88 17.27 -17.19 -2.86
N ILE A 89 17.52 -15.90 -2.61
CA ILE A 89 16.64 -15.06 -1.80
C ILE A 89 15.37 -14.78 -2.59
N THR A 90 14.22 -15.00 -1.96
CA THR A 90 12.93 -14.64 -2.57
C THR A 90 12.60 -13.20 -2.22
N VAL A 91 12.33 -12.37 -3.24
CA VAL A 91 11.90 -10.97 -3.07
C VAL A 91 10.46 -10.84 -3.56
N LEU A 92 9.58 -10.40 -2.68
CA LEU A 92 8.19 -10.08 -2.96
C LEU A 92 8.06 -8.56 -3.06
N ILE A 93 7.40 -8.05 -4.09
CA ILE A 93 7.07 -6.62 -4.19
C ILE A 93 5.55 -6.50 -4.24
N GLU A 94 5.01 -5.68 -3.34
CA GLU A 94 3.59 -5.33 -3.26
C GLU A 94 3.45 -3.82 -3.45
N ILE A 95 2.45 -3.40 -4.21
CA ILE A 95 2.00 -2.01 -4.23
C ILE A 95 0.55 -1.89 -3.78
N GLN A 96 0.33 -1.00 -2.83
CA GLN A 96 -1.00 -0.77 -2.28
C GLN A 96 -1.32 0.72 -2.23
N ALA A 97 -2.28 1.14 -3.06
CA ALA A 97 -2.76 2.52 -3.07
C ALA A 97 -3.59 2.87 -1.83
N ARG A 98 -4.23 1.86 -1.19
CA ARG A 98 -5.18 2.03 -0.08
C ARG A 98 -5.05 0.93 0.95
N GLY A 99 -5.10 1.26 2.22
CA GLY A 99 -5.10 0.24 3.25
C GLY A 99 -5.19 0.84 4.64
N ASN A 100 -5.05 -0.05 5.62
CA ASN A 100 -5.02 0.25 7.04
C ASN A 100 -3.93 -0.63 7.68
N GLU A 101 -3.87 -0.62 9.00
CA GLU A 101 -2.89 -1.39 9.79
C GLU A 101 -2.95 -2.91 9.53
N ASP A 102 -4.10 -3.46 9.10
CA ASP A 102 -4.20 -4.89 8.76
C ASP A 102 -3.33 -5.27 7.55
N PHE A 103 -2.89 -4.28 6.76
CA PHE A 103 -1.94 -4.53 5.69
C PHE A 103 -0.60 -5.07 6.20
N ILE A 104 -0.17 -4.71 7.41
CA ILE A 104 1.04 -5.29 8.04
C ILE A 104 0.85 -6.80 8.24
N LYS A 105 -0.32 -7.23 8.71
CA LYS A 105 -0.66 -8.65 8.88
C LYS A 105 -0.68 -9.37 7.52
N ARG A 106 -1.15 -8.71 6.47
CA ARG A 106 -1.13 -9.26 5.09
C ARG A 106 0.29 -9.43 4.57
N ALA A 107 1.15 -8.42 4.73
CA ALA A 107 2.55 -8.50 4.33
C ALA A 107 3.28 -9.64 5.05
N LEU A 108 3.03 -9.79 6.36
CA LEU A 108 3.57 -10.91 7.15
C LEU A 108 3.03 -12.27 6.68
N TYR A 109 1.73 -12.37 6.35
CA TYR A 109 1.14 -13.59 5.79
C TYR A 109 1.79 -13.97 4.46
N TYR A 110 1.99 -13.02 3.54
CA TYR A 110 2.66 -13.27 2.26
C TYR A 110 4.11 -13.69 2.44
N TRP A 111 4.84 -13.01 3.32
CA TRP A 111 6.20 -13.40 3.68
C TRP A 111 6.25 -14.85 4.21
N ALA A 112 5.40 -15.18 5.19
CA ALA A 112 5.38 -16.48 5.84
C ALA A 112 5.05 -17.59 4.85
N TYR A 113 4.02 -17.38 4.02
CA TYR A 113 3.64 -18.34 2.98
C TYR A 113 4.80 -18.63 2.02
N ASN A 114 5.46 -17.59 1.51
CA ASN A 114 6.55 -17.75 0.55
C ASN A 114 7.82 -18.34 1.19
N TYR A 115 8.07 -18.03 2.46
CA TYR A 115 9.14 -18.65 3.23
C TYR A 115 8.89 -20.15 3.42
N SER A 116 7.67 -20.55 3.85
CA SER A 116 7.33 -21.96 4.02
C SER A 116 7.27 -22.72 2.70
N SER A 117 6.73 -22.11 1.63
CA SER A 117 6.61 -22.75 0.32
C SER A 117 7.94 -22.92 -0.42
N SER A 118 9.01 -22.29 0.09
CA SER A 118 10.36 -22.45 -0.49
C SER A 118 10.98 -23.81 -0.19
N LEU A 119 10.44 -24.54 0.79
CA LEU A 119 10.97 -25.82 1.24
C LEU A 119 10.08 -26.98 0.80
N ASN A 120 10.65 -27.93 0.07
CA ASN A 120 9.92 -29.12 -0.36
C ASN A 120 9.76 -30.13 0.79
N ARG A 121 8.71 -30.95 0.71
CA ARG A 121 8.51 -32.04 1.67
C ARG A 121 9.69 -33.00 1.66
N GLY A 122 10.31 -33.19 2.83
CA GLY A 122 11.45 -34.09 3.02
C GLY A 122 12.83 -33.41 2.92
N SER A 123 12.90 -32.13 2.55
CA SER A 123 14.12 -31.32 2.63
C SER A 123 14.50 -31.01 4.08
N PHE A 124 15.78 -30.73 4.30
CA PHE A 124 16.29 -30.28 5.60
C PHE A 124 16.07 -28.76 5.78
N TYR A 125 15.91 -28.32 7.03
CA TYR A 125 15.60 -26.91 7.31
C TYR A 125 16.76 -25.93 7.02
N ASP A 126 18.00 -26.40 6.87
CA ASP A 126 19.15 -25.59 6.45
C ASP A 126 19.09 -25.20 4.96
N GLU A 127 18.20 -25.82 4.18
CA GLU A 127 17.92 -25.44 2.80
C GLU A 127 17.05 -24.17 2.70
N LEU A 128 16.38 -23.75 3.77
CA LEU A 128 15.51 -22.55 3.79
C LEU A 128 16.30 -21.31 3.36
N LYS A 129 15.74 -20.57 2.40
CA LYS A 129 16.32 -19.32 1.92
C LYS A 129 15.61 -18.10 2.51
N PRO A 130 16.31 -16.98 2.72
CA PRO A 130 15.68 -15.74 3.14
C PRO A 130 14.55 -15.30 2.20
N THR A 131 13.51 -14.71 2.78
CA THR A 131 12.43 -14.06 2.04
C THR A 131 12.35 -12.60 2.47
N VAL A 132 12.27 -11.70 1.49
CA VAL A 132 12.17 -10.25 1.68
C VAL A 132 10.88 -9.76 1.06
N SER A 133 10.16 -8.91 1.79
CA SER A 133 8.94 -8.26 1.32
C SER A 133 9.17 -6.76 1.20
N ILE A 134 9.00 -6.21 0.00
CA ILE A 134 9.06 -4.78 -0.30
C ILE A 134 7.63 -4.30 -0.55
N ASN A 135 7.13 -3.46 0.35
CA ASN A 135 5.74 -3.00 0.34
C ASN A 135 5.69 -1.49 0.06
N ILE A 136 5.28 -1.14 -1.16
CA ILE A 136 5.09 0.25 -1.60
C ILE A 136 3.66 0.66 -1.24
N THR A 137 3.51 1.75 -0.49
CA THR A 137 2.20 2.17 0.02
C THR A 137 1.95 3.65 -0.22
N ASN A 138 0.72 3.98 -0.62
CA ASN A 138 0.27 5.37 -0.74
C ASN A 138 -0.56 5.83 0.48
N PHE A 139 -0.30 5.23 1.64
CA PHE A 139 -0.89 5.54 2.94
C PHE A 139 0.16 5.32 4.03
N ILE A 140 -0.07 5.85 5.23
CA ILE A 140 0.85 5.74 6.36
C ILE A 140 0.40 4.56 7.24
N LEU A 141 1.35 3.70 7.58
CA LEU A 141 1.23 2.50 8.40
C LEU A 141 1.92 2.63 9.75
N THR A 142 3.02 3.37 9.78
CA THR A 142 3.92 3.41 10.93
C THR A 142 4.18 4.85 11.36
N ASN A 143 4.54 5.04 12.63
CA ASN A 143 4.88 6.37 13.16
C ASN A 143 6.32 6.80 12.84
N GLU A 144 7.03 6.07 11.99
CA GLU A 144 8.38 6.43 11.54
C GLU A 144 8.37 7.68 10.65
N ASP A 145 9.34 8.57 10.80
CA ASP A 145 9.38 9.83 10.00
C ASP A 145 9.92 9.64 8.58
N LYS A 146 10.54 8.51 8.30
CA LYS A 146 11.21 8.20 7.03
C LYS A 146 10.29 7.49 6.03
N VAL A 147 10.55 7.72 4.75
CA VAL A 147 9.83 7.06 3.64
C VAL A 147 10.09 5.56 3.61
N HIS A 148 11.31 5.13 3.94
CA HIS A 148 11.72 3.74 3.87
C HIS A 148 12.12 3.20 5.24
N SER A 149 11.37 2.19 5.69
CA SER A 149 11.64 1.46 6.92
C SER A 149 11.76 -0.03 6.63
N CYS A 150 12.72 -0.71 7.25
CA CYS A 150 12.82 -2.17 7.22
C CYS A 150 12.71 -2.72 8.64
N TYR A 151 11.82 -3.70 8.81
CA TYR A 151 11.58 -4.42 10.05
C TYR A 151 12.12 -5.84 9.94
N VAL A 152 12.84 -6.28 10.98
CA VAL A 152 13.50 -7.60 11.06
C VAL A 152 13.30 -8.21 12.45
N LEU A 153 13.56 -9.50 12.61
CA LEU A 153 13.45 -10.20 13.88
C LEU A 153 14.65 -9.90 14.80
N LYS A 154 14.38 -9.39 16.00
CA LYS A 154 15.39 -8.95 16.96
C LYS A 154 15.11 -9.44 18.38
N GLU A 155 16.15 -9.55 19.19
CA GLU A 155 16.02 -9.71 20.64
C GLU A 155 15.47 -8.42 21.28
N LEU A 156 14.57 -8.56 22.24
CA LEU A 156 13.75 -7.48 22.79
C LEU A 156 14.58 -6.41 23.51
N ASN A 157 15.60 -6.80 24.28
CA ASN A 157 16.30 -5.91 25.20
C ASN A 157 17.51 -5.22 24.56
N ASN A 158 18.29 -5.95 23.77
CA ASN A 158 19.53 -5.46 23.17
C ASN A 158 19.41 -5.23 21.65
N ASN A 159 18.24 -5.49 21.05
CA ASN A 159 17.97 -5.29 19.62
C ASN A 159 18.89 -6.07 18.68
N LYS A 160 19.59 -7.11 19.16
CA LYS A 160 20.42 -7.96 18.31
C LYS A 160 19.53 -8.67 17.29
N ILE A 161 19.89 -8.56 16.01
CA ILE A 161 19.22 -9.27 14.93
C ILE A 161 19.41 -10.77 15.14
N LEU A 162 18.29 -11.51 15.14
CA LEU A 162 18.30 -12.96 15.30
C LEU A 162 18.70 -13.66 14.00
N THR A 163 18.15 -13.19 12.88
CA THR A 163 18.32 -13.75 11.54
C THR A 163 17.91 -12.72 10.48
N ASP A 164 18.44 -12.84 9.27
CA ASP A 164 18.13 -12.06 8.08
C ASP A 164 17.07 -12.73 7.17
N HIS A 165 16.52 -13.88 7.58
CA HIS A 165 15.52 -14.61 6.79
C HIS A 165 14.16 -13.89 6.69
N CYS A 166 13.92 -12.89 7.55
CA CYS A 166 12.70 -12.09 7.58
C CYS A 166 13.01 -10.60 7.51
N GLN A 167 12.70 -10.00 6.37
CA GLN A 167 12.83 -8.55 6.16
C GLN A 167 11.54 -8.01 5.54
N LEU A 168 10.91 -7.05 6.23
CA LEU A 168 9.71 -6.36 5.77
C LEU A 168 10.05 -4.89 5.54
N HIS A 169 10.28 -4.54 4.28
CA HIS A 169 10.47 -3.16 3.84
C HIS A 169 9.12 -2.51 3.58
N PHE A 170 8.93 -1.31 4.11
CA PHE A 170 7.78 -0.44 3.84
C PHE A 170 8.28 0.87 3.27
N LEU A 171 7.82 1.17 2.05
CA LEU A 171 8.04 2.42 1.33
C LEU A 171 6.73 3.21 1.40
N GLU A 172 6.61 4.08 2.40
CA GLU A 172 5.42 4.88 2.68
C GLU A 172 5.49 6.21 1.92
N LEU A 173 5.05 6.20 0.67
CA LEU A 173 5.16 7.32 -0.28
C LEU A 173 4.62 8.67 0.24
N PRO A 174 3.54 8.74 1.05
CA PRO A 174 3.05 10.02 1.58
C PRO A 174 4.03 10.72 2.52
N LYS A 175 5.02 10.01 3.09
CA LYS A 175 6.06 10.60 3.94
C LYS A 175 7.12 11.36 3.13
N PHE A 176 7.14 11.18 1.82
CA PHE A 176 8.11 11.87 0.97
C PHE A 176 7.69 13.32 0.74
N ASN A 177 8.49 14.26 1.25
CA ASN A 177 8.26 15.69 1.06
C ASN A 177 9.32 16.32 0.16
N LEU A 178 8.90 16.67 -1.06
CA LEU A 178 9.72 17.37 -2.06
C LEU A 178 10.23 18.76 -1.58
N LYS A 179 9.71 19.33 -0.49
CA LYS A 179 10.22 20.62 0.01
C LYS A 179 11.57 20.51 0.73
N ASN A 180 12.03 19.31 1.06
CA ASN A 180 13.34 19.06 1.68
C ASN A 180 14.44 18.73 0.66
N ILE A 181 14.28 19.12 -0.62
CA ILE A 181 15.22 18.83 -1.72
C ILE A 181 16.67 19.29 -1.42
N SER A 182 16.87 20.40 -0.69
CA SER A 182 18.22 20.86 -0.35
C SER A 182 19.00 19.88 0.53
N ALA A 183 18.32 19.08 1.35
CA ALA A 183 18.95 17.99 2.09
C ALA A 183 19.23 16.77 1.19
N ILE A 184 18.41 16.54 0.17
CA ILE A 184 18.54 15.44 -0.81
C ILE A 184 19.77 15.63 -1.71
N GLU A 185 20.12 16.86 -2.09
CA GLU A 185 21.30 17.15 -2.91
C GLU A 185 22.62 16.79 -2.21
N SER A 186 22.63 16.86 -0.87
CA SER A 186 23.77 16.49 -0.02
C SER A 186 23.89 14.99 0.28
N LEU A 187 22.91 14.19 -0.13
CA LEU A 187 22.97 12.73 0.00
C LEU A 187 24.02 12.13 -0.93
N ASP A 188 24.58 10.99 -0.51
CA ASP A 188 25.47 10.21 -1.36
C ASP A 188 24.73 9.65 -2.59
N ASN A 189 25.48 9.07 -3.54
CA ASN A 189 24.90 8.54 -4.77
C ASN A 189 23.97 7.35 -4.52
N ILE A 190 24.11 6.66 -3.39
CA ILE A 190 23.33 5.47 -3.02
C ILE A 190 21.89 5.87 -2.72
N HIS A 191 21.69 6.86 -1.85
CA HIS A 191 20.35 7.34 -1.55
C HIS A 191 19.67 8.00 -2.75
N LYS A 192 20.44 8.58 -3.69
CA LYS A 192 19.90 9.20 -4.91
C LYS A 192 19.15 8.19 -5.79
N GLU A 193 19.67 6.97 -5.97
CA GLU A 193 18.99 5.93 -6.76
C GLU A 193 17.61 5.58 -6.17
N PHE A 194 17.53 5.39 -4.85
CA PHE A 194 16.28 5.12 -4.15
C PHE A 194 15.30 6.30 -4.27
N ILE A 195 15.78 7.53 -4.06
CA ILE A 195 14.95 8.73 -4.16
C ILE A 195 14.41 8.92 -5.57
N SER A 196 15.15 8.62 -6.64
CA SER A 196 14.63 8.67 -8.00
C SER A 196 13.46 7.70 -8.21
N TRP A 197 13.48 6.52 -7.59
CA TRP A 197 12.33 5.60 -7.58
C TRP A 197 11.14 6.17 -6.80
N VAL A 198 11.35 6.79 -5.64
CA VAL A 198 10.27 7.46 -4.89
C VAL A 198 9.65 8.59 -5.72
N LYS A 199 10.49 9.43 -6.36
CA LYS A 199 10.06 10.48 -7.29
C LYS A 199 9.27 9.90 -8.47
N PHE A 200 9.72 8.77 -9.02
CA PHE A 200 9.00 8.06 -10.06
C PHE A 200 7.58 7.73 -9.62
N PHE A 201 7.39 7.02 -8.50
CA PHE A 201 6.05 6.70 -7.98
C PHE A 201 5.20 7.93 -7.68
N LYS A 202 5.84 9.07 -7.37
CA LYS A 202 5.18 10.35 -7.12
C LYS A 202 4.85 11.17 -8.37
N GLY A 203 5.19 10.67 -9.56
CA GLY A 203 4.84 11.30 -10.83
C GLY A 203 5.84 12.34 -11.32
N GLU A 204 7.10 12.30 -10.87
CA GLU A 204 8.15 13.21 -11.34
C GLU A 204 8.38 13.10 -12.86
N ASP A 205 8.83 14.18 -13.48
CA ASP A 205 9.09 14.23 -14.92
C ASP A 205 10.17 13.19 -15.32
N MET A 206 9.89 12.42 -16.37
CA MET A 206 10.82 11.39 -16.84
C MET A 206 12.18 11.93 -17.26
N SER A 207 12.22 13.12 -17.84
CA SER A 207 13.48 13.76 -18.25
C SER A 207 14.37 14.14 -17.06
N ILE A 208 13.79 14.37 -15.88
CA ILE A 208 14.54 14.57 -14.64
C ILE A 208 15.06 13.23 -14.15
N LEU A 209 14.19 12.22 -14.09
CA LEU A 209 14.55 10.87 -13.62
C LEU A 209 15.67 10.23 -14.44
N MET A 210 15.65 10.38 -15.77
CA MET A 210 16.71 9.88 -16.66
C MET A 210 18.07 10.54 -16.43
N LYS A 211 18.12 11.78 -15.93
CA LYS A 211 19.38 12.44 -15.55
C LYS A 211 19.91 11.95 -14.21
N GLU A 212 19.03 11.52 -13.32
CA GLU A 212 19.40 11.03 -11.99
C GLU A 212 19.81 9.56 -12.01
N ASN A 213 19.14 8.73 -12.81
CA ASN A 213 19.42 7.30 -12.93
C ASN A 213 19.11 6.80 -14.35
N THR A 214 20.11 6.21 -15.01
CA THR A 214 20.03 5.75 -16.40
C THR A 214 19.02 4.62 -16.61
N ILE A 215 18.62 3.88 -15.57
CA ILE A 215 17.55 2.87 -15.69
C ILE A 215 16.25 3.47 -16.22
N PHE A 216 16.01 4.77 -15.95
CA PHE A 216 14.78 5.42 -16.36
C PHE A 216 14.66 5.57 -17.87
N GLU A 217 15.74 5.39 -18.65
CA GLU A 217 15.65 5.26 -20.10
C GLU A 217 14.93 3.98 -20.52
N GLU A 218 15.13 2.88 -19.79
CA GLU A 218 14.42 1.62 -20.00
C GLU A 218 12.98 1.70 -19.49
N VAL A 219 12.77 2.30 -18.31
CA VAL A 219 11.44 2.55 -17.74
C VAL A 219 10.61 3.40 -18.69
N GLU A 220 11.18 4.47 -19.24
CA GLU A 220 10.48 5.39 -20.13
C GLU A 220 10.07 4.69 -21.45
N LYS A 221 10.93 3.82 -22.01
CA LYS A 221 10.56 2.95 -23.15
C LYS A 221 9.38 2.05 -22.79
N LYS A 222 9.39 1.40 -21.63
CA LYS A 222 8.28 0.53 -21.18
C LYS A 222 7.01 1.32 -20.93
N CYS A 223 7.08 2.51 -20.32
CA CYS A 223 5.95 3.43 -20.17
C CYS A 223 5.37 3.79 -21.55
N ARG A 224 6.22 4.12 -22.53
CA ARG A 224 5.77 4.42 -23.90
C ARG A 224 5.05 3.24 -24.54
N THR A 225 5.61 2.03 -24.43
CA THR A 225 4.97 0.82 -24.95
C THR A 225 3.63 0.57 -24.26
N PHE A 226 3.55 0.77 -22.95
CA PHE A 226 2.33 0.61 -22.17
C PHE A 226 1.22 1.57 -22.63
N VAL A 227 1.51 2.87 -22.71
CA VAL A 227 0.49 3.88 -23.06
C VAL A 227 0.02 3.80 -24.52
N ASN A 228 0.83 3.22 -25.40
CA ASN A 228 0.49 3.02 -26.81
C ASN A 228 -0.16 1.65 -27.11
N ASN A 229 -0.36 0.79 -26.10
CA ASN A 229 -0.96 -0.52 -26.26
C ASN A 229 -2.44 -0.51 -25.85
N THR A 230 -3.35 -0.40 -26.82
CA THR A 230 -4.79 -0.23 -26.55
C THR A 230 -5.39 -1.31 -25.63
N PRO A 231 -5.22 -2.62 -25.88
CA PRO A 231 -5.76 -3.64 -24.98
C PRO A 231 -5.25 -3.57 -23.53
N VAL A 232 -3.98 -3.22 -23.35
CA VAL A 232 -3.40 -3.02 -22.01
C VAL A 232 -3.98 -1.76 -21.36
N MET A 233 -4.18 -0.72 -22.16
CA MET A 233 -4.68 0.56 -21.69
C MET A 233 -6.13 0.52 -21.21
N ASP A 234 -6.97 -0.30 -21.86
CA ASP A 234 -8.35 -0.53 -21.43
C ASP A 234 -8.41 -1.20 -20.04
N LYS A 235 -7.52 -2.18 -19.78
CA LYS A 235 -7.43 -2.84 -18.47
C LYS A 235 -6.97 -1.88 -17.38
N TYR A 236 -5.97 -1.04 -17.68
CA TYR A 236 -5.54 0.02 -16.77
C TYR A 236 -6.68 1.00 -16.46
N LYS A 237 -7.39 1.51 -17.47
CA LYS A 237 -8.48 2.47 -17.26
C LYS A 237 -9.61 1.86 -16.43
N LYS A 238 -9.91 0.58 -16.65
CA LYS A 238 -10.84 -0.16 -15.79
C LYS A 238 -10.37 -0.17 -14.33
N ARG A 239 -9.09 -0.44 -14.07
CA ARG A 239 -8.52 -0.39 -12.71
C ARG A 239 -8.63 1.00 -12.08
N GLU A 240 -8.40 2.07 -12.84
CA GLU A 240 -8.59 3.44 -12.35
C GLU A 240 -10.06 3.75 -12.01
N VAL A 241 -11.01 3.25 -12.82
CA VAL A 241 -12.45 3.38 -12.54
C VAL A 241 -12.85 2.61 -11.28
N ASP A 242 -12.42 1.35 -11.16
CA ASP A 242 -12.69 0.52 -9.98
C ASP A 242 -12.14 1.20 -8.71
N ALA A 243 -10.92 1.74 -8.82
CA ALA A 243 -10.26 2.48 -7.77
C ALA A 243 -11.08 3.74 -7.35
N TYR A 244 -11.53 4.54 -8.31
CA TYR A 244 -12.34 5.72 -8.05
C TYR A 244 -13.66 5.38 -7.33
N PHE A 245 -14.38 4.37 -7.80
CA PHE A 245 -15.65 3.97 -7.17
C PHE A 245 -15.46 3.39 -5.78
N PHE A 246 -14.37 2.66 -5.55
CA PHE A 246 -14.02 2.18 -4.22
C PHE A 246 -13.83 3.35 -3.24
N ASP A 247 -13.03 4.36 -3.60
CA ASP A 247 -12.86 5.57 -2.77
C ASP A 247 -14.19 6.26 -2.50
N LYS A 248 -15.04 6.34 -3.54
CA LYS A 248 -16.33 6.98 -3.42
C LYS A 248 -17.25 6.23 -2.46
N SER A 249 -17.24 4.89 -2.49
CA SER A 249 -17.99 4.06 -1.55
C SER A 249 -17.54 4.33 -0.11
N ILE A 250 -16.23 4.30 0.14
CA ILE A 250 -15.67 4.56 1.47
C ILE A 250 -16.01 5.97 1.95
N GLU A 251 -15.93 6.99 1.10
CA GLU A 251 -16.34 8.36 1.45
C GLU A 251 -17.81 8.43 1.89
N LEU A 252 -18.71 7.76 1.16
CA LEU A 252 -20.14 7.72 1.46
C LEU A 252 -20.42 6.95 2.76
N ASP A 253 -19.76 5.81 2.95
CA ASP A 253 -19.89 4.99 4.17
C ASP A 253 -19.42 5.77 5.40
N LEU A 254 -18.28 6.47 5.31
CA LEU A 254 -17.76 7.31 6.38
C LEU A 254 -18.69 8.50 6.68
N LYS A 255 -19.29 9.10 5.65
CA LYS A 255 -20.26 10.19 5.84
C LYS A 255 -21.49 9.69 6.58
N LYS A 256 -22.05 8.55 6.18
CA LYS A 256 -23.21 7.94 6.82
C LYS A 256 -22.91 7.52 8.26
N ALA A 257 -21.77 6.87 8.49
CA ALA A 257 -21.32 6.49 9.83
C ALA A 257 -21.15 7.69 10.77
N LYS A 258 -20.68 8.83 10.24
CA LYS A 258 -20.58 10.08 11.00
C LYS A 258 -21.96 10.66 11.34
N GLU A 259 -22.89 10.67 10.38
CA GLU A 259 -24.27 11.13 10.61
C GLU A 259 -24.98 10.28 11.67
N GLU A 260 -24.92 8.95 11.54
CA GLU A 260 -25.47 8.00 12.52
C GLU A 260 -24.81 8.17 13.90
N GLY A 261 -23.49 8.40 13.95
CA GLY A 261 -22.76 8.65 15.20
C GLY A 261 -23.17 9.94 15.90
N ILE A 262 -23.46 11.02 15.15
CA ILE A 262 -23.97 12.27 15.70
C ILE A 262 -25.39 12.08 16.25
N GLU A 263 -26.28 11.47 15.47
CA GLU A 263 -27.67 11.21 15.89
C GLU A 263 -27.73 10.34 17.15
N GLN A 264 -26.93 9.27 17.19
CA GLN A 264 -26.83 8.41 18.37
C GLN A 264 -26.24 9.16 19.58
N GLY A 265 -25.27 10.05 19.36
CA GLY A 265 -24.71 10.91 20.41
C GLY A 265 -25.72 11.88 21.00
N GLU A 266 -26.50 12.54 20.15
CA GLU A 266 -27.59 13.44 20.56
C GLU A 266 -28.67 12.68 21.34
N LYS A 267 -29.09 11.51 20.85
CA LYS A 267 -30.05 10.64 21.54
C LYS A 267 -29.53 10.17 22.91
N ASN A 268 -28.27 9.74 22.99
CA ASN A 268 -27.65 9.32 24.25
C ASN A 268 -27.57 10.47 25.25
N LYS A 269 -27.27 11.69 24.79
CA LYS A 269 -27.26 12.88 25.63
C LYS A 269 -28.67 13.23 26.12
N ALA A 270 -29.67 13.19 25.26
CA ALA A 270 -31.08 13.39 25.63
C ALA A 270 -31.53 12.40 26.71
N ILE A 271 -31.20 11.11 26.54
CA ILE A 271 -31.46 10.06 27.53
C ILE A 271 -30.75 10.34 28.86
N SER A 272 -29.48 10.76 28.83
CA SER A 272 -28.73 11.09 30.05
C SER A 272 -29.34 12.26 30.80
N ILE A 273 -29.79 13.30 30.10
CA ILE A 273 -30.46 14.46 30.70
C ILE A 273 -31.80 14.02 31.28
N ALA A 274 -32.59 13.24 30.54
CA ALA A 274 -33.88 12.74 30.99
C ALA A 274 -33.77 11.90 32.27
N LYS A 275 -32.79 11.00 32.36
CA LYS A 275 -32.50 10.24 33.60
C LYS A 275 -32.16 11.16 34.77
N SER A 276 -31.34 12.18 34.54
CA SER A 276 -30.97 13.16 35.57
C SER A 276 -32.19 13.94 36.08
N PHE A 277 -33.02 14.45 35.17
CA PHE A 277 -34.24 15.18 35.53
C PHE A 277 -35.28 14.29 36.23
N LYS A 278 -35.43 13.04 35.79
CA LYS A 278 -36.32 12.07 36.44
C LYS A 278 -35.87 11.79 37.88
N ASN A 279 -34.58 11.60 38.10
CA ASN A 279 -33.99 11.44 39.43
C ASN A 279 -34.18 12.69 40.32
N ALA A 280 -34.22 13.88 39.72
CA ALA A 280 -34.48 15.13 40.41
C ALA A 280 -35.99 15.39 40.67
N GLY A 281 -36.87 14.47 40.27
CA GLY A 281 -38.32 14.59 40.48
C GLY A 281 -39.01 15.59 39.54
N ILE A 282 -38.39 15.94 38.41
CA ILE A 282 -39.01 16.81 37.40
C ILE A 282 -40.15 16.05 36.71
N ASP A 283 -41.23 16.77 36.41
CA ASP A 283 -42.41 16.22 35.74
C ASP A 283 -42.06 15.64 34.35
N ILE A 284 -42.63 14.47 34.04
CA ILE A 284 -42.34 13.70 32.81
C ILE A 284 -42.62 14.53 31.55
N LYS A 285 -43.67 15.36 31.56
CA LYS A 285 -44.01 16.21 30.43
C LYS A 285 -42.94 17.28 30.19
N ILE A 286 -42.44 17.89 31.27
CA ILE A 286 -41.33 18.85 31.20
C ILE A 286 -40.06 18.16 30.68
N ILE A 287 -39.76 16.94 31.13
CA ILE A 287 -38.61 16.17 30.65
C ILE A 287 -38.73 15.90 29.15
N SER A 288 -39.89 15.43 28.71
CA SER A 288 -40.16 15.16 27.29
C SER A 288 -39.97 16.42 26.43
N GLU A 289 -40.55 17.55 26.84
CA GLU A 289 -40.41 18.84 26.15
C GLU A 289 -38.96 19.34 26.04
N ASN A 290 -38.14 19.12 27.08
CA ASN A 290 -36.76 19.64 27.13
C ASN A 290 -35.72 18.70 26.53
N THR A 291 -36.03 17.41 26.37
CA THR A 291 -35.08 16.41 25.84
C THR A 291 -35.44 15.94 24.43
N GLY A 292 -36.66 16.22 23.96
CA GLY A 292 -37.17 15.75 22.68
C GLY A 292 -37.51 14.25 22.65
N LEU A 293 -37.40 13.55 23.78
CA LEU A 293 -37.86 12.18 23.94
C LEU A 293 -39.37 12.14 24.10
N SER A 294 -40.01 11.09 23.58
CA SER A 294 -41.43 10.85 23.84
C SER A 294 -41.70 10.57 25.32
N ILE A 295 -42.91 10.84 25.79
CA ILE A 295 -43.33 10.54 27.17
C ILE A 295 -43.10 9.05 27.49
N GLU A 296 -43.44 8.14 26.57
CA GLU A 296 -43.20 6.70 26.74
C GLU A 296 -41.71 6.35 26.89
N GLU A 297 -40.83 7.02 26.14
CA GLU A 297 -39.39 6.82 26.28
C GLU A 297 -38.93 7.28 27.67
N VAL A 298 -39.37 8.46 28.14
CA VAL A 298 -39.03 8.98 29.48
C VAL A 298 -39.57 8.10 30.61
N GLU A 299 -40.77 7.55 30.46
CA GLU A 299 -41.37 6.62 31.43
C GLU A 299 -40.54 5.35 31.59
N LYS A 300 -39.95 4.84 30.49
CA LYS A 300 -39.12 3.63 30.46
C LYS A 300 -37.69 3.82 30.97
N LEU A 301 -37.21 5.07 31.13
CA LEU A 301 -35.85 5.38 31.62
C LEU A 301 -35.67 5.20 33.13
#